data_AF-A0A536GZC0-F1
#
_entry.id   AF-A0A536GZC0-F1
#
_cell.length_a   1.000
_cell.length_b   1.000
_cell.length_c   1.000
_cell.angle_alpha   90.00
_cell.angle_beta   90.00
_cell.angle_gamma   90.00
#
_symmetry.space_group_name_H-M   'P 1'
#
loop_
_entity.id
_entity.type
_entity.pdbx_description
1 polymer ?
#
loop_
_entity_poly.entity_id
_entity_poly.type
_entity_poly.pdbx_seq_one_letter_code
_entity_poly.pdbx_strand_id
1 'polypeptide(L)'
;MRHCQRRRDHTPADGRDPERRRDLRGGLRQRDDGVGLDPEWRRRLRDRCHHRRRVSLVGTIGDPANLRGLVLVGLDVGAIRATAVAIDETGAVQASASAEYPADGKASGGLERDASDWWRASQRALAEVAARAGGEVVGIGLTGQTAGAVFMDARGNVVRPAIVGGDRRALRQSVAITERVGRDRLLEITGNAVASDGLASTLLWVRDVEPVQFRHTRRVLAPKDYVRLMLTGEAVTDVTDASGTTLLDLRRRIWSGEILDALEIPPAWLPDVQESAAISGGLRPSMAGELGLPAR
;
A
#
# COMPACT_ATOMS: atom_id res chain seq x y z
N MET A 1 -37.53 -40.17 -36.18
CA MET A 1 -38.04 -40.08 -37.56
C MET A 1 -39.36 -39.31 -37.56
N ARG A 2 -39.45 -38.27 -38.42
CA ARG A 2 -40.61 -37.56 -39.00
C ARG A 2 -41.58 -36.83 -38.03
N HIS A 3 -41.58 -35.50 -37.87
CA HIS A 3 -41.93 -34.35 -38.75
C HIS A 3 -43.42 -34.14 -39.09
N CYS A 4 -43.97 -32.98 -38.67
CA CYS A 4 -44.69 -31.95 -39.48
C CYS A 4 -45.27 -30.87 -38.52
N GLN A 5 -44.74 -29.66 -38.32
CA GLN A 5 -44.71 -28.42 -39.14
C GLN A 5 -46.07 -27.80 -39.56
N ARG A 6 -46.32 -26.56 -39.08
CA ARG A 6 -46.78 -25.30 -39.74
C ARG A 6 -47.15 -24.29 -38.62
N ARG A 7 -46.52 -23.12 -38.36
CA ARG A 7 -46.31 -21.85 -39.12
C ARG A 7 -47.60 -21.37 -39.81
N ARG A 8 -48.08 -20.13 -39.72
CA ARG A 8 -47.68 -18.80 -39.17
C ARG A 8 -48.97 -17.93 -39.18
N ASP A 9 -49.03 -16.83 -38.43
CA ASP A 9 -49.20 -15.48 -39.03
C ASP A 9 -49.08 -14.32 -38.01
N HIS A 10 -48.34 -13.30 -38.45
CA HIS A 10 -48.20 -11.95 -37.89
C HIS A 10 -49.47 -11.13 -38.25
N THR A 11 -49.85 -9.99 -37.65
CA THR A 11 -49.12 -8.72 -37.45
C THR A 11 -50.05 -7.73 -36.66
N PRO A 12 -49.78 -6.40 -36.52
CA PRO A 12 -49.52 -5.72 -35.25
C PRO A 12 -50.65 -4.75 -34.79
N ALA A 13 -50.52 -4.16 -33.61
CA ALA A 13 -51.24 -2.92 -33.27
C ALA A 13 -50.23 -1.83 -32.91
N ASP A 14 -50.18 -0.84 -33.79
CA ASP A 14 -49.50 0.44 -33.68
C ASP A 14 -50.34 1.39 -32.82
N GLY A 15 -49.69 2.36 -32.16
CA GLY A 15 -50.36 3.32 -31.29
C GLY A 15 -49.41 4.20 -30.49
N ARG A 16 -48.69 5.09 -31.17
CA ARG A 16 -48.18 6.36 -30.59
C ARG A 16 -49.41 7.24 -30.26
N ASP A 17 -49.44 8.11 -29.25
CA ASP A 17 -48.66 9.36 -29.09
C ASP A 17 -49.09 10.07 -27.75
N PRO A 18 -48.73 11.33 -27.42
CA PRO A 18 -47.70 11.73 -26.45
C PRO A 18 -48.25 12.59 -25.28
N GLU A 19 -47.32 13.17 -24.50
CA GLU A 19 -47.53 14.27 -23.54
C GLU A 19 -48.24 13.96 -22.21
N ARG A 20 -47.44 13.86 -21.14
CA ARG A 20 -47.65 14.62 -19.89
C ARG A 20 -46.37 14.63 -19.04
N ARG A 21 -45.55 15.64 -19.28
CA ARG A 21 -44.61 16.17 -18.29
C ARG A 21 -45.42 16.75 -17.13
N ARG A 22 -45.14 16.34 -15.90
CA ARG A 22 -45.43 17.15 -14.71
C ARG A 22 -44.20 17.21 -13.82
N ASP A 23 -43.82 18.45 -13.59
CA ASP A 23 -42.78 18.93 -12.67
C ASP A 23 -42.89 18.31 -11.28
N LEU A 24 -41.75 17.84 -10.78
CA LEU A 24 -41.43 17.84 -9.36
C LEU A 24 -40.08 18.57 -9.18
N ARG A 25 -40.11 19.89 -9.36
CA ARG A 25 -39.10 20.79 -8.78
C ARG A 25 -39.57 21.16 -7.37
N GLY A 26 -39.01 20.50 -6.37
CA GLY A 26 -39.18 20.82 -4.95
C GLY A 26 -37.87 20.56 -4.24
N GLY A 27 -37.22 21.62 -3.78
CA GLY A 27 -35.80 21.68 -3.44
C GLY A 27 -35.32 20.73 -2.34
N LEU A 28 -34.13 20.20 -2.55
CA LEU A 28 -33.17 19.90 -1.50
C LEU A 28 -31.83 20.52 -1.93
N ARG A 29 -31.55 21.71 -1.41
CA ARG A 29 -30.20 22.26 -1.38
C ARG A 29 -29.40 21.38 -0.40
N GLN A 30 -28.75 20.34 -0.90
CA GLN A 30 -27.65 19.73 -0.16
C GLN A 30 -26.39 20.55 -0.42
N ARG A 31 -25.73 20.91 0.67
CA ARG A 31 -24.46 21.61 0.68
C ARG A 31 -23.42 20.68 0.04
N ASP A 32 -22.81 21.19 -1.02
CA ASP A 32 -21.66 20.61 -1.67
C ASP A 32 -20.45 20.87 -0.77
N ASP A 33 -20.21 19.99 0.21
CA ASP A 33 -18.97 19.98 0.98
C ASP A 33 -17.90 19.35 0.08
N GLY A 34 -17.22 20.24 -0.65
CA GLY A 34 -16.41 19.93 -1.82
C GLY A 34 -15.44 18.74 -1.65
N VAL A 35 -15.75 17.65 -2.35
CA VAL A 35 -14.82 16.62 -2.78
C VAL A 35 -14.33 16.99 -4.19
N GLY A 36 -13.72 18.16 -4.30
CA GLY A 36 -13.05 18.61 -5.53
C GLY A 36 -11.57 18.27 -5.45
N LEU A 37 -11.02 17.64 -6.49
CA LEU A 37 -9.59 17.44 -6.66
C LEU A 37 -8.90 18.82 -6.75
N ASP A 38 -8.16 19.23 -5.70
CA ASP A 38 -7.42 20.50 -5.64
C ASP A 38 -6.42 20.63 -6.81
N PRO A 39 -6.64 21.49 -7.81
CA PRO A 39 -5.80 21.57 -9.01
C PRO A 39 -4.30 21.84 -8.74
N GLU A 40 -3.94 22.34 -7.55
CA GLU A 40 -2.55 22.57 -7.15
C GLU A 40 -1.79 21.29 -6.73
N TRP A 41 -2.46 20.14 -6.61
CA TRP A 41 -1.83 18.89 -6.15
C TRP A 41 -0.67 18.44 -7.06
N ARG A 42 -0.76 18.71 -8.38
CA ARG A 42 0.28 18.39 -9.38
C ARG A 42 1.58 19.16 -9.18
N ARG A 43 1.58 20.28 -8.46
CA ARG A 43 2.79 21.01 -8.04
C ARG A 43 3.36 20.42 -6.75
N ARG A 44 2.50 20.16 -5.76
CA ARG A 44 2.88 19.59 -4.45
C ARG A 44 3.48 18.18 -4.53
N LEU A 45 3.15 17.37 -5.53
CA LEU A 45 3.83 16.09 -5.78
C LEU A 45 5.26 16.26 -6.32
N ARG A 46 5.50 17.28 -7.15
CA ARG A 46 6.86 17.59 -7.64
C ARG A 46 7.74 18.15 -6.52
N ASP A 47 7.18 19.03 -5.70
CA ASP A 47 7.94 19.70 -4.65
C ASP A 47 8.29 18.77 -3.47
N ARG A 48 7.45 17.76 -3.18
CA ARG A 48 7.75 16.72 -2.17
C ARG A 48 8.96 15.84 -2.54
N CYS A 49 9.24 15.64 -3.82
CA CYS A 49 10.35 14.80 -4.28
C CYS A 49 11.72 15.51 -4.25
N HIS A 50 11.77 16.84 -4.15
CA HIS A 50 13.02 17.61 -4.31
C HIS A 50 13.70 18.02 -3.00
N HIS A 51 13.19 17.57 -1.85
CA HIS A 51 13.85 17.79 -0.56
C HIS A 51 14.19 16.45 0.10
N ARG A 52 15.44 15.98 -0.08
CA ARG A 52 16.41 15.78 1.01
C ARG A 52 17.60 14.91 0.60
N ARG A 53 18.71 15.19 1.29
CA ARG A 53 20.09 14.80 0.99
C ARG A 53 20.28 13.28 1.04
N ARG A 54 21.01 12.74 0.05
CA ARG A 54 21.79 11.51 0.23
C ARG A 54 22.77 11.77 1.37
N VAL A 55 22.48 11.25 2.57
CA VAL A 55 23.51 11.10 3.59
C VAL A 55 24.16 9.75 3.32
N SER A 56 25.28 9.77 2.60
CA SER A 56 26.16 8.61 2.58
C SER A 56 26.72 8.46 4.00
N LEU A 57 26.49 7.31 4.65
CA LEU A 57 27.17 6.98 5.90
C LEU A 57 28.70 7.12 5.72
N VAL A 58 29.19 6.71 4.55
CA VAL A 58 30.61 6.81 4.15
C VAL A 58 31.07 8.27 4.01
N GLY A 59 30.19 9.17 3.56
CA GLY A 59 30.53 10.60 3.38
C GLY A 59 30.57 11.39 4.69
N THR A 60 30.04 10.83 5.79
CA THR A 60 29.86 11.56 7.06
C THR A 60 30.80 11.06 8.17
N ILE A 61 31.43 9.88 8.03
CA ILE A 61 32.08 9.16 9.14
C ILE A 61 33.61 9.00 8.99
N GLY A 62 34.21 9.27 7.83
CA GLY A 62 35.68 9.21 7.69
C GLY A 62 36.25 7.77 7.69
N ASP A 63 37.38 7.55 8.39
CA ASP A 63 38.17 6.31 8.45
C ASP A 63 37.30 5.06 8.77
N PRO A 64 37.45 3.92 8.06
CA PRO A 64 36.77 2.65 8.36
C PRO A 64 36.88 2.20 9.83
N ALA A 65 37.93 2.58 10.55
CA ALA A 65 38.06 2.32 11.98
C ALA A 65 36.93 2.94 12.83
N ASN A 66 36.31 4.03 12.35
CA ASN A 66 35.17 4.70 13.00
C ASN A 66 33.84 3.93 12.84
N LEU A 67 33.82 2.85 12.05
CA LEU A 67 32.64 1.99 11.90
C LEU A 67 32.62 0.84 12.93
N ARG A 68 33.74 0.62 13.64
CA ARG A 68 33.83 -0.45 14.64
C ARG A 68 32.80 -0.27 15.75
N GLY A 69 32.03 -1.31 16.01
CA GLY A 69 31.00 -1.30 17.03
C GLY A 69 29.68 -0.67 16.58
N LEU A 70 29.56 -0.26 15.32
CA LEU A 70 28.27 0.12 14.72
C LEU A 70 27.57 -1.11 14.15
N VAL A 71 26.26 -1.16 14.33
CA VAL A 71 25.41 -2.27 13.89
C VAL A 71 24.28 -1.75 13.01
N LEU A 72 24.00 -2.47 11.93
CA LEU A 72 22.80 -2.29 11.12
C LEU A 72 21.85 -3.44 11.39
N VAL A 73 20.56 -3.15 11.52
CA VAL A 73 19.51 -4.17 11.66
C VAL A 73 18.69 -4.24 10.39
N GLY A 74 18.48 -5.44 9.84
CA GLY A 74 17.47 -5.70 8.82
C GLY A 74 16.25 -6.34 9.46
N LEU A 75 15.05 -5.85 9.15
CA LEU A 75 13.77 -6.47 9.54
C LEU A 75 13.01 -6.91 8.28
N ASP A 76 12.69 -8.19 8.20
CA ASP A 76 11.83 -8.80 7.20
C ASP A 76 10.42 -9.03 7.75
N VAL A 77 9.43 -8.35 7.19
CA VAL A 77 7.99 -8.56 7.43
C VAL A 77 7.49 -9.64 6.47
N GLY A 78 7.92 -10.88 6.71
CA GLY A 78 7.58 -12.03 5.88
C GLY A 78 6.10 -12.43 6.01
N ALA A 79 5.70 -13.49 5.28
CA ALA A 79 4.30 -13.92 5.22
C ALA A 79 3.81 -14.67 6.48
N ILE A 80 4.71 -15.38 7.18
CA ILE A 80 4.37 -16.22 8.35
C ILE A 80 5.03 -15.75 9.65
N ARG A 81 6.09 -14.94 9.55
CA ARG A 81 6.86 -14.43 10.68
C ARG A 81 7.54 -13.12 10.31
N ALA A 82 7.87 -12.34 11.32
CA ALA A 82 8.83 -11.26 11.21
C ALA A 82 10.22 -11.75 11.65
N THR A 83 11.27 -11.38 10.91
CA THR A 83 12.66 -11.80 11.18
C THR A 83 13.56 -10.58 11.23
N ALA A 84 14.35 -10.43 12.30
CA ALA A 84 15.34 -9.38 12.43
C ALA A 84 16.76 -9.97 12.44
N VAL A 85 17.72 -9.27 11.82
CA VAL A 85 19.14 -9.64 11.79
C VAL A 85 19.98 -8.39 12.03
N ALA A 86 20.90 -8.46 12.99
CA ALA A 86 21.95 -7.46 13.22
C ALA A 86 23.24 -7.87 12.53
N ILE A 87 23.84 -6.96 11.78
CA ILE A 87 25.16 -7.12 11.15
C ILE A 87 26.10 -6.01 11.57
N ASP A 88 27.39 -6.33 11.69
CA ASP A 88 28.46 -5.36 11.91
C ASP A 88 28.94 -4.72 10.59
N GLU A 89 29.97 -3.88 10.65
CA GLU A 89 30.54 -3.19 9.50
C GLU A 89 31.18 -4.12 8.46
N THR A 90 31.50 -5.36 8.85
CA THR A 90 32.04 -6.39 7.95
C THR A 90 30.93 -7.21 7.29
N GLY A 91 29.68 -7.03 7.73
CA GLY A 91 28.53 -7.84 7.34
C GLY A 91 28.38 -9.13 8.15
N ALA A 92 29.17 -9.33 9.20
CA ALA A 92 29.06 -10.51 10.05
C ALA A 92 27.82 -10.40 10.94
N VAL A 93 27.05 -11.49 11.01
CA VAL A 93 25.82 -11.55 11.80
C VAL A 93 26.15 -11.59 13.28
N GLN A 94 25.72 -10.57 14.01
CA GLN A 94 25.90 -10.47 15.47
C GLN A 94 24.74 -11.10 16.22
N ALA A 95 23.52 -10.93 15.71
CA ALA A 95 22.31 -11.50 16.30
C ALA A 95 21.22 -11.68 15.24
N SER A 96 20.32 -12.62 15.50
CA SER A 96 19.09 -12.81 14.71
C SER A 96 17.96 -13.29 15.61
N ALA A 97 16.74 -12.84 15.34
CA ALA A 97 15.55 -13.30 16.03
C ALA A 97 14.36 -13.36 15.07
N SER A 98 13.34 -14.13 15.43
CA SER A 98 12.10 -14.19 14.65
C SER A 98 10.89 -14.39 15.54
N ALA A 99 9.75 -13.85 15.11
CA ALA A 99 8.48 -14.04 15.78
C ALA A 99 7.38 -14.41 14.77
N GLU A 100 6.71 -15.53 15.01
CA GLU A 100 5.58 -15.99 14.18
C GLU A 100 4.33 -15.14 14.39
N TYR A 101 3.48 -15.13 13.36
CA TYR A 101 2.11 -14.63 13.46
C TYR A 101 1.17 -15.77 13.88
N PRO A 102 0.04 -15.47 14.55
CA PRO A 102 -0.95 -16.50 14.87
C PRO A 102 -1.42 -17.27 13.63
N ALA A 103 -1.49 -18.60 13.74
CA ALA A 103 -2.03 -19.46 12.68
C ALA A 103 -3.54 -19.22 12.47
N ASP A 104 -4.25 -18.94 13.57
CA ASP A 104 -5.71 -18.94 13.64
C ASP A 104 -6.34 -17.58 13.37
N GLY A 105 -5.73 -16.77 12.49
CA GLY A 105 -6.33 -15.50 12.07
C GLY A 105 -7.76 -15.76 11.61
N LYS A 106 -8.75 -15.42 12.44
CA LYS A 106 -10.18 -15.71 12.20
C LYS A 106 -10.56 -15.07 10.87
N ALA A 107 -10.50 -15.87 9.82
CA ALA A 107 -10.90 -15.47 8.50
C ALA A 107 -12.43 -15.37 8.50
N SER A 108 -12.97 -14.17 8.26
CA SER A 108 -14.32 -14.04 7.69
C SER A 108 -14.38 -14.55 6.24
N GLY A 109 -13.26 -15.01 5.68
CA GLY A 109 -13.12 -15.58 4.35
C GLY A 109 -11.86 -15.03 3.65
N GLY A 110 -11.13 -15.89 2.94
CA GLY A 110 -9.99 -15.51 2.09
C GLY A 110 -8.66 -15.26 2.78
N LEU A 111 -7.70 -14.75 2.01
CA LEU A 111 -6.31 -14.45 2.42
C LEU A 111 -6.27 -13.07 3.12
N GLU A 112 -6.68 -13.04 4.39
CA GLU A 112 -6.70 -11.83 5.22
C GLU A 112 -5.85 -11.98 6.49
N ARG A 113 -5.30 -10.87 7.00
CA ARG A 113 -4.50 -10.83 8.24
C ARG A 113 -4.77 -9.57 9.06
N ASP A 114 -4.69 -9.68 10.38
CA ASP A 114 -4.65 -8.52 11.25
C ASP A 114 -3.26 -7.85 11.14
N ALA A 115 -3.22 -6.61 10.65
CA ALA A 115 -1.96 -5.88 10.50
C ALA A 115 -1.22 -5.69 11.83
N SER A 116 -1.94 -5.68 12.96
CA SER A 116 -1.33 -5.60 14.28
C SER A 116 -0.48 -6.82 14.65
N ASP A 117 -0.70 -7.98 14.02
CA ASP A 117 0.18 -9.15 14.18
C ASP A 117 1.57 -8.89 13.62
N TRP A 118 1.67 -8.27 12.44
CA TRP A 118 2.96 -7.88 11.85
C TRP A 118 3.71 -6.92 12.76
N TRP A 119 3.01 -5.95 13.33
CA TRP A 119 3.60 -4.99 14.25
C TRP A 119 4.09 -5.65 15.56
N ARG A 120 3.26 -6.50 16.19
CA ARG A 120 3.64 -7.21 17.42
C ARG A 120 4.86 -8.12 17.21
N ALA A 121 4.87 -8.88 16.12
CA ALA A 121 5.98 -9.77 15.81
C ALA A 121 7.27 -9.00 15.48
N SER A 122 7.16 -7.89 14.74
CA SER A 122 8.29 -7.01 14.43
C SER A 122 8.93 -6.43 15.69
N GLN A 123 8.12 -5.96 16.65
CA GLN A 123 8.64 -5.46 17.94
C GLN A 123 9.40 -6.54 18.70
N ARG A 124 8.85 -7.77 18.78
CA ARG A 124 9.53 -8.89 19.45
C ARG A 124 10.88 -9.21 18.81
N ALA A 125 10.91 -9.36 17.49
CA ALA A 125 12.15 -9.67 16.76
C ALA A 125 13.19 -8.54 16.91
N LEU A 126 12.77 -7.28 16.81
CA LEU A 126 13.65 -6.13 16.97
C LEU A 126 14.20 -6.02 18.39
N ALA A 127 13.36 -6.15 19.42
CA ALA A 127 13.80 -6.06 20.81
C ALA A 127 14.80 -7.17 21.19
N GLU A 128 14.58 -8.40 20.71
CA GLU A 128 15.52 -9.50 20.95
C GLU A 128 16.86 -9.28 20.24
N VAL A 129 16.84 -8.80 18.99
CA VAL A 129 18.08 -8.47 18.26
C VAL A 129 18.80 -7.29 18.90
N ALA A 130 18.09 -6.24 19.30
CA ALA A 130 18.67 -5.06 19.95
C ALA A 130 19.40 -5.43 21.25
N ALA A 131 18.80 -6.31 22.07
CA ALA A 131 19.42 -6.80 23.30
C ALA A 131 20.71 -7.61 23.08
N ARG A 132 20.92 -8.13 21.87
CA ARG A 132 22.02 -9.05 21.51
C ARG A 132 22.98 -8.47 20.46
N ALA A 133 22.74 -7.26 19.99
CA ALA A 133 23.47 -6.64 18.87
C ALA A 133 24.96 -6.44 19.14
N GLY A 134 25.37 -6.32 20.41
CA GLY A 134 26.78 -6.19 20.81
C GLY A 134 27.45 -4.86 20.42
N GLY A 135 26.70 -3.92 19.84
CA GLY A 135 27.17 -2.61 19.39
C GLY A 135 26.04 -1.58 19.28
N GLU A 136 26.37 -0.37 18.83
CA GLU A 136 25.41 0.71 18.64
C GLU A 136 24.61 0.49 17.35
N VAL A 137 23.29 0.29 17.47
CA VAL A 137 22.41 0.19 16.31
C VAL A 137 22.21 1.57 15.67
N VAL A 138 22.75 1.78 14.47
CA VAL A 138 22.74 3.08 13.79
C VAL A 138 21.73 3.19 12.66
N GLY A 139 21.06 2.09 12.29
CA GLY A 139 20.04 2.06 11.25
C GLY A 139 19.25 0.77 11.21
N ILE A 140 18.01 0.87 10.74
CA ILE A 140 17.13 -0.27 10.48
C ILE A 140 16.70 -0.25 9.02
N GLY A 141 17.05 -1.30 8.27
CA GLY A 141 16.52 -1.59 6.94
C GLY A 141 15.26 -2.44 7.03
N LEU A 142 14.30 -2.21 6.14
CA LEU A 142 13.04 -2.96 6.11
C LEU A 142 12.90 -3.69 4.76
N THR A 143 12.53 -4.96 4.82
CA THR A 143 12.03 -5.77 3.70
C THR A 143 10.72 -6.44 4.13
N GLY A 144 9.95 -6.98 3.19
CA GLY A 144 8.73 -7.70 3.53
C GLY A 144 8.09 -8.38 2.34
N GLN A 145 6.99 -9.07 2.62
CA GLN A 145 6.20 -9.72 1.60
C GLN A 145 5.72 -8.74 0.53
N THR A 146 5.76 -9.20 -0.72
CA THR A 146 5.23 -8.46 -1.87
C THR A 146 3.70 -8.53 -1.89
N ALA A 147 3.07 -7.45 -2.36
CA ALA A 147 1.62 -7.29 -2.46
C ALA A 147 0.89 -7.30 -1.09
N GLY A 148 -0.42 -7.05 -1.16
CA GLY A 148 -1.26 -6.84 0.01
C GLY A 148 -1.47 -5.36 0.36
N ALA A 149 -2.55 -5.11 1.09
CA ALA A 149 -3.01 -3.75 1.39
C ALA A 149 -3.58 -3.64 2.81
N VAL A 150 -3.02 -2.69 3.57
CA VAL A 150 -3.56 -2.20 4.83
C VAL A 150 -4.32 -0.92 4.56
N PHE A 151 -5.57 -0.87 4.98
CA PHE A 151 -6.44 0.29 4.83
C PHE A 151 -6.55 1.00 6.17
N MET A 152 -6.28 2.30 6.22
CA MET A 152 -6.30 3.07 7.47
C MET A 152 -7.16 4.32 7.34
N ASP A 153 -7.79 4.73 8.44
CA ASP A 153 -8.60 5.94 8.54
C ASP A 153 -7.77 7.20 8.80
N ALA A 154 -8.45 8.35 8.90
CA ALA A 154 -7.83 9.65 9.21
C ALA A 154 -7.15 9.71 10.60
N ARG A 155 -7.51 8.80 11.51
CA ARG A 155 -7.01 8.72 12.88
C ARG A 155 -5.84 7.74 13.01
N GLY A 156 -5.47 7.06 11.93
CA GLY A 156 -4.42 6.05 11.93
C GLY A 156 -4.89 4.66 12.39
N ASN A 157 -6.20 4.40 12.46
CA ASN A 157 -6.72 3.08 12.78
C ASN A 157 -6.89 2.26 11.50
N VAL A 158 -6.61 0.96 11.59
CA VAL A 158 -6.87 -0.01 10.52
C VAL A 158 -8.39 -0.19 10.37
N VAL A 159 -8.94 -0.01 9.16
CA VAL A 159 -10.40 -0.04 8.94
C VAL A 159 -10.98 -1.44 8.75
N ARG A 160 -10.16 -2.39 8.28
CA ARG A 160 -10.51 -3.80 8.07
C ARG A 160 -9.25 -4.67 8.10
N PRO A 161 -9.35 -6.00 8.30
CA PRO A 161 -8.21 -6.91 8.14
C PRO A 161 -7.47 -6.65 6.82
N ALA A 162 -6.15 -6.67 6.81
CA ALA A 162 -5.39 -6.50 5.58
C ALA A 162 -5.70 -7.64 4.61
N ILE A 163 -5.86 -7.34 3.31
CA ILE A 163 -5.84 -8.38 2.26
C ILE A 163 -4.38 -8.65 1.94
N VAL A 164 -3.97 -9.92 1.94
CA VAL A 164 -2.57 -10.30 1.67
C VAL A 164 -2.38 -10.79 0.23
N GLY A 165 -1.12 -10.86 -0.21
CA GLY A 165 -0.75 -11.33 -1.54
C GLY A 165 -1.29 -12.73 -1.85
N GLY A 166 -1.56 -12.99 -3.14
CA GLY A 166 -2.19 -14.22 -3.62
C GLY A 166 -3.73 -14.23 -3.56
N ASP A 167 -4.38 -13.24 -2.97
CA ASP A 167 -5.85 -13.13 -2.98
C ASP A 167 -6.36 -12.78 -4.39
N ARG A 168 -7.33 -13.56 -4.87
CA ARG A 168 -7.88 -13.42 -6.23
C ARG A 168 -9.26 -12.75 -6.28
N ARG A 169 -9.79 -12.27 -5.15
CA ARG A 169 -11.13 -11.66 -5.07
C ARG A 169 -11.30 -10.45 -5.99
N ALA A 170 -10.22 -9.74 -6.26
CA ALA A 170 -10.19 -8.53 -7.08
C ALA A 170 -9.88 -8.79 -8.56
N LEU A 171 -10.03 -10.04 -9.05
CA LEU A 171 -9.82 -10.37 -10.46
C LEU A 171 -10.72 -9.57 -11.41
N ARG A 172 -11.97 -9.27 -11.01
CA ARG A 172 -12.85 -8.43 -11.83
C ARG A 172 -12.31 -7.00 -11.93
N GLN A 173 -11.79 -6.46 -10.83
CA GLN A 173 -11.19 -5.14 -10.79
C GLN A 173 -9.89 -5.06 -11.60
N SER A 174 -9.04 -6.09 -11.59
CA SER A 174 -7.82 -6.09 -12.42
C SER A 174 -8.14 -6.04 -13.92
N VAL A 175 -9.18 -6.75 -14.36
CA VAL A 175 -9.69 -6.67 -15.74
C VAL A 175 -10.22 -5.28 -16.04
N ALA A 176 -11.08 -4.73 -15.16
CA ALA A 176 -11.64 -3.39 -15.34
C ALA A 176 -10.58 -2.28 -15.38
N ILE A 177 -9.51 -2.37 -14.58
CA ILE A 177 -8.36 -1.46 -14.64
C ILE A 177 -7.69 -1.54 -16.02
N THR A 178 -7.47 -2.76 -16.50
CA THR A 178 -6.84 -3.01 -17.81
C THR A 178 -7.66 -2.40 -18.94
N GLU A 179 -8.99 -2.55 -18.90
CA GLU A 179 -9.92 -1.98 -19.88
C GLU A 179 -9.99 -0.45 -19.79
N ARG A 180 -10.01 0.10 -18.57
CA ARG A 180 -10.19 1.54 -18.33
C ARG A 180 -8.96 2.38 -18.73
N VAL A 181 -7.75 1.88 -18.47
CA VAL A 181 -6.50 2.59 -18.79
C VAL A 181 -5.93 2.15 -20.14
N GLY A 182 -6.17 0.89 -20.53
CA GLY A 182 -5.59 0.27 -21.71
C GLY A 182 -4.33 -0.53 -21.38
N ARG A 183 -4.29 -1.80 -21.82
CA ARG A 183 -3.20 -2.75 -21.55
C ARG A 183 -1.83 -2.20 -21.94
N ASP A 184 -1.68 -1.70 -23.16
CA ASP A 184 -0.39 -1.23 -23.67
C ASP A 184 0.08 0.01 -22.93
N ARG A 185 -0.86 0.90 -22.57
CA ARG A 185 -0.56 2.11 -21.79
C ARG A 185 -0.14 1.77 -20.36
N LEU A 186 -0.80 0.81 -19.72
CA LEU A 186 -0.39 0.29 -18.42
C LEU A 186 1.02 -0.29 -18.47
N LEU A 187 1.32 -1.16 -19.44
CA LEU A 187 2.66 -1.70 -19.62
C LEU A 187 3.70 -0.61 -19.85
N GLU A 188 3.37 0.42 -20.62
CA GLU A 188 4.26 1.55 -20.87
C GLU A 188 4.57 2.35 -19.60
N ILE A 189 3.60 2.54 -18.71
CA ILE A 189 3.75 3.32 -17.47
C ILE A 189 4.38 2.49 -16.35
N THR A 190 3.84 1.30 -16.09
CA THR A 190 4.12 0.50 -14.88
C THR A 190 5.15 -0.61 -15.13
N GLY A 191 5.40 -0.96 -16.40
CA GLY A 191 6.23 -2.09 -16.79
C GLY A 191 5.61 -3.46 -16.53
N ASN A 192 4.38 -3.54 -15.99
CA ASN A 192 3.78 -4.78 -15.50
C ASN A 192 2.31 -4.92 -15.95
N ALA A 193 1.86 -6.17 -16.11
CA ALA A 193 0.44 -6.46 -16.22
C ALA A 193 -0.27 -6.20 -14.88
N VAL A 194 -1.57 -5.91 -14.92
CA VAL A 194 -2.36 -5.67 -13.72
C VAL A 194 -2.55 -6.96 -12.94
N ALA A 195 -1.97 -7.03 -11.74
CA ALA A 195 -2.14 -8.15 -10.83
C ALA A 195 -3.46 -8.05 -10.06
N SER A 196 -4.14 -9.18 -9.82
CA SER A 196 -5.39 -9.20 -9.04
C SER A 196 -5.16 -8.91 -7.56
N ASP A 197 -4.01 -9.30 -7.03
CA ASP A 197 -3.58 -9.05 -5.64
C ASP A 197 -2.76 -7.75 -5.48
N GLY A 198 -2.59 -7.00 -6.57
CA GLY A 198 -1.98 -5.67 -6.54
C GLY A 198 -2.82 -4.66 -5.75
N LEU A 199 -2.16 -3.63 -5.23
CA LEU A 199 -2.81 -2.60 -4.41
C LEU A 199 -3.96 -1.91 -5.15
N ALA A 200 -3.79 -1.54 -6.43
CA ALA A 200 -4.83 -0.92 -7.22
C ALA A 200 -6.10 -1.78 -7.30
N SER A 201 -5.96 -3.04 -7.70
CA SER A 201 -7.07 -4.01 -7.82
C SER A 201 -7.78 -4.21 -6.48
N THR A 202 -7.02 -4.39 -5.41
CA THR A 202 -7.54 -4.61 -4.06
C THR A 202 -8.30 -3.38 -3.53
N LEU A 203 -7.75 -2.17 -3.76
CA LEU A 203 -8.41 -0.92 -3.38
C LEU A 203 -9.74 -0.73 -4.12
N LEU A 204 -9.78 -1.00 -5.43
CA LEU A 204 -11.04 -0.93 -6.17
C LEU A 204 -12.04 -1.99 -5.72
N TRP A 205 -11.57 -3.18 -5.32
CA TRP A 205 -12.46 -4.20 -4.78
C TRP A 205 -13.10 -3.73 -3.47
N VAL A 206 -12.32 -3.12 -2.56
CA VAL A 206 -12.86 -2.53 -1.33
C VAL A 206 -13.84 -1.40 -1.66
N ARG A 207 -13.57 -0.57 -2.68
CA ARG A 207 -14.52 0.45 -3.16
C ARG A 207 -15.86 -0.14 -3.58
N ASP A 208 -15.81 -1.16 -4.42
CA ASP A 208 -16.99 -1.69 -5.11
C ASP A 208 -17.79 -2.66 -4.22
N VAL A 209 -17.12 -3.43 -3.36
CA VAL A 209 -17.70 -4.52 -2.55
C VAL A 209 -17.88 -4.14 -1.08
N GLU A 210 -16.98 -3.32 -0.53
CA GLU A 210 -17.01 -2.88 0.87
C GLU A 210 -17.05 -1.34 1.01
N PRO A 211 -18.06 -0.66 0.43
CA PRO A 211 -18.07 0.81 0.30
C PRO A 211 -18.03 1.53 1.66
N VAL A 212 -18.52 0.89 2.73
CA VAL A 212 -18.41 1.41 4.10
C VAL A 212 -16.96 1.48 4.57
N GLN A 213 -16.12 0.51 4.24
CA GLN A 213 -14.70 0.55 4.59
C GLN A 213 -13.93 1.51 3.69
N PHE A 214 -14.29 1.54 2.40
CA PHE A 214 -13.70 2.49 1.45
C PHE A 214 -13.90 3.95 1.88
N ARG A 215 -15.13 4.34 2.28
CA ARG A 215 -15.40 5.74 2.69
C ARG A 215 -14.61 6.18 3.94
N HIS A 216 -14.21 5.24 4.80
CA HIS A 216 -13.40 5.52 5.99
C HIS A 216 -11.91 5.54 5.69
N THR A 217 -11.47 4.93 4.58
CA THR A 217 -10.07 4.87 4.18
C THR A 217 -9.54 6.26 3.84
N ARG A 218 -8.37 6.59 4.38
CA ARG A 218 -7.59 7.79 4.06
C ARG A 218 -6.13 7.49 3.77
N ARG A 219 -5.70 6.25 3.97
CA ARG A 219 -4.36 5.78 3.65
C ARG A 219 -4.38 4.30 3.29
N VAL A 220 -3.55 3.90 2.32
CA VAL A 220 -3.35 2.51 1.93
C VAL A 220 -1.86 2.21 1.90
N LEU A 221 -1.43 1.17 2.60
CA LEU A 221 -0.01 0.81 2.75
C LEU A 221 0.23 -0.66 2.42
N ALA A 222 1.42 -0.97 1.93
CA ALA A 222 1.93 -2.34 1.92
C ALA A 222 2.20 -2.82 3.37
N PRO A 223 2.26 -4.14 3.62
CA PRO A 223 2.54 -4.68 4.95
C PRO A 223 3.80 -4.13 5.61
N LYS A 224 4.91 -4.06 4.86
CA LYS A 224 6.17 -3.45 5.32
C LYS A 224 5.98 -1.99 5.72
N ASP A 225 5.29 -1.22 4.88
CA ASP A 225 5.15 0.22 5.06
C ASP A 225 4.21 0.56 6.22
N TYR A 226 3.26 -0.33 6.56
CA TYR A 226 2.53 -0.25 7.82
C TYR A 226 3.46 -0.40 9.02
N VAL A 227 4.35 -1.40 9.03
CA VAL A 227 5.35 -1.56 10.12
C VAL A 227 6.28 -0.34 10.19
N ARG A 228 6.71 0.21 9.04
CA ARG A 228 7.47 1.47 8.99
C ARG A 228 6.72 2.61 9.67
N LEU A 229 5.45 2.81 9.34
CA LEU A 229 4.62 3.84 9.93
C LEU A 229 4.55 3.69 11.45
N MET A 230 4.43 2.45 11.94
CA MET A 230 4.44 2.16 13.37
C MET A 230 5.82 2.41 14.02
N LEU A 231 6.93 2.20 13.31
CA LEU A 231 8.26 2.49 13.85
C LEU A 231 8.55 4.00 13.89
N THR A 232 8.15 4.72 12.85
CA THR A 232 8.69 6.06 12.54
C THR A 232 7.67 7.18 12.56
N GLY A 233 6.38 6.87 12.41
CA GLY A 233 5.34 7.87 12.14
C GLY A 233 5.27 8.32 10.68
N GLU A 234 6.22 7.89 9.84
CA GLU A 234 6.31 8.27 8.43
C GLU A 234 5.66 7.23 7.53
N ALA A 235 4.78 7.68 6.63
CA ALA A 235 4.17 6.84 5.60
C ALA A 235 4.98 6.92 4.31
N VAL A 236 5.93 5.99 4.17
CA VAL A 236 6.84 5.91 3.01
C VAL A 236 6.86 4.50 2.46
N THR A 237 6.82 4.39 1.13
CA THR A 237 7.07 3.15 0.39
C THR A 237 8.36 3.29 -0.41
N ASP A 238 8.98 2.18 -0.76
CA ASP A 238 10.12 2.19 -1.67
C ASP A 238 9.70 1.86 -3.10
N VAL A 239 10.52 2.26 -4.08
CA VAL A 239 10.21 2.06 -5.50
C VAL A 239 9.97 0.59 -5.85
N THR A 240 10.63 -0.36 -5.17
CA THR A 240 10.44 -1.79 -5.43
C THR A 240 9.01 -2.21 -5.10
N ASP A 241 8.53 -1.93 -3.89
CA ASP A 241 7.15 -2.22 -3.48
C ASP A 241 6.14 -1.43 -4.33
N ALA A 242 6.40 -0.14 -4.55
CA ALA A 242 5.52 0.72 -5.34
C ALA A 242 5.34 0.21 -6.77
N SER A 243 6.37 -0.40 -7.38
CA SER A 243 6.31 -0.95 -8.73
C SER A 243 5.29 -2.09 -8.88
N GLY A 244 5.03 -2.85 -7.82
CA GLY A 244 4.04 -3.93 -7.79
C GLY A 244 2.59 -3.46 -7.61
N THR A 245 2.35 -2.16 -7.39
CA THR A 245 1.01 -1.65 -7.06
C THR A 245 0.10 -1.44 -8.26
N THR A 246 0.64 -1.43 -9.49
CA THR A 246 -0.01 -0.90 -10.72
C THR A 246 -0.18 0.63 -10.73
N LEU A 247 0.24 1.36 -9.69
CA LEU A 247 0.03 2.81 -9.58
C LEU A 247 1.28 3.64 -9.85
N LEU A 248 2.47 3.02 -9.92
CA LEU A 248 3.73 3.72 -10.10
C LEU A 248 4.02 3.99 -11.59
N ASP A 249 4.42 5.22 -11.93
CA ASP A 249 5.14 5.52 -13.17
C ASP A 249 6.60 5.09 -12.99
N LEU A 250 6.97 3.98 -13.62
CA LEU A 250 8.26 3.33 -13.42
C LEU A 250 9.42 4.21 -13.90
N ARG A 251 9.22 5.01 -14.95
CA ARG A 251 10.25 5.91 -15.50
C ARG A 251 10.48 7.10 -14.58
N ARG A 252 9.41 7.68 -14.06
CA ARG A 252 9.46 8.88 -13.21
C ARG A 252 9.67 8.57 -11.73
N ARG A 253 9.49 7.30 -11.33
CA ARG A 253 9.66 6.78 -9.96
C ARG A 253 8.76 7.51 -8.95
N ILE A 254 7.55 7.85 -9.40
CA ILE A 254 6.49 8.49 -8.60
C ILE A 254 5.13 7.90 -8.98
N TRP A 255 4.10 8.12 -8.16
CA TRP A 255 2.75 7.72 -8.51
C TRP A 255 2.28 8.34 -9.83
N SER A 256 1.71 7.51 -10.71
CA SER A 256 1.20 7.93 -12.01
C SER A 256 -0.10 8.69 -11.84
N GLY A 257 -0.05 10.02 -12.00
CA GLY A 257 -1.26 10.85 -11.97
C GLY A 257 -2.31 10.41 -13.01
N GLU A 258 -1.88 9.89 -14.16
CA GLU A 258 -2.79 9.37 -15.18
C GLU A 258 -3.58 8.16 -14.70
N ILE A 259 -2.90 7.18 -14.08
CA ILE A 259 -3.55 5.99 -13.54
C ILE A 259 -4.43 6.37 -12.34
N LEU A 260 -3.94 7.25 -11.45
CA LEU A 260 -4.71 7.69 -10.29
C LEU A 260 -5.98 8.45 -10.69
N ASP A 261 -5.89 9.36 -11.65
CA ASP A 261 -7.04 10.10 -12.19
C ASP A 261 -8.02 9.11 -12.87
N ALA A 262 -7.49 8.17 -13.66
CA ALA A 262 -8.31 7.15 -14.33
C ALA A 262 -9.00 6.21 -13.35
N LEU A 263 -8.41 5.89 -12.20
CA LEU A 263 -9.00 4.98 -11.22
C LEU A 263 -9.77 5.70 -10.09
N GLU A 264 -9.77 7.03 -10.09
CA GLU A 264 -10.36 7.88 -9.06
C GLU A 264 -9.79 7.60 -7.66
N ILE A 265 -8.47 7.37 -7.61
CA ILE A 265 -7.73 7.11 -6.36
C ILE A 265 -7.10 8.43 -5.89
N PRO A 266 -7.43 8.94 -4.70
CA PRO A 266 -6.81 10.16 -4.18
C PRO A 266 -5.31 9.94 -3.95
N PRO A 267 -4.42 10.75 -4.55
CA PRO A 267 -2.97 10.61 -4.34
C PRO A 267 -2.56 10.73 -2.87
N ALA A 268 -3.31 11.51 -2.08
CA ALA A 268 -3.06 11.70 -0.65
C ALA A 268 -3.28 10.44 0.21
N TRP A 269 -3.89 9.39 -0.34
CA TRP A 269 -4.02 8.10 0.35
C TRP A 269 -2.77 7.23 0.23
N LEU A 270 -1.89 7.52 -0.73
CA LEU A 270 -0.70 6.72 -0.96
C LEU A 270 0.48 7.31 -0.17
N PRO A 271 1.41 6.46 0.30
CA PRO A 271 2.63 6.92 0.96
C PRO A 271 3.55 7.65 -0.01
N ASP A 272 4.48 8.45 0.49
CA ASP A 272 5.53 9.02 -0.34
C ASP A 272 6.44 7.90 -0.88
N VAL A 273 6.91 8.04 -2.12
CA VAL A 273 7.80 7.05 -2.76
C VAL A 273 9.25 7.48 -2.60
N GLN A 274 10.12 6.58 -2.14
CA GLN A 274 11.56 6.82 -2.01
C GLN A 274 12.40 5.66 -2.57
N GLU A 275 13.69 5.90 -2.76
CA GLU A 275 14.64 4.82 -3.04
C GLU A 275 14.79 3.90 -1.81
N SER A 276 14.98 2.60 -2.03
CA SER A 276 15.06 1.63 -0.92
C SER A 276 16.21 1.92 0.06
N ALA A 277 17.30 2.53 -0.41
CA ALA A 277 18.44 2.94 0.42
C ALA A 277 18.28 4.33 1.06
N ALA A 278 17.19 5.06 0.80
CA ALA A 278 16.98 6.39 1.36
C ALA A 278 16.55 6.31 2.83
N ILE A 279 17.13 7.21 3.65
CA ILE A 279 16.70 7.40 5.03
C ILE A 279 15.32 8.06 5.00
N SER A 280 14.33 7.29 5.42
CA SER A 280 12.90 7.59 5.24
C SER A 280 12.18 7.92 6.56
N GLY A 281 12.94 8.06 7.66
CA GLY A 281 12.43 8.42 8.99
C GLY A 281 13.42 8.10 10.10
N GLY A 282 13.09 8.52 11.33
CA GLY A 282 13.75 8.12 12.58
C GLY A 282 12.80 7.30 13.44
N LEU A 283 13.32 6.52 14.38
CA LEU A 283 12.47 5.83 15.36
C LEU A 283 11.74 6.86 16.22
N ARG A 284 10.44 6.68 16.42
CA ARG A 284 9.69 7.51 17.38
C ARG A 284 10.32 7.34 18.77
N PRO A 285 10.42 8.39 19.60
CA PRO A 285 11.03 8.28 20.94
C PRO A 285 10.42 7.18 21.81
N SER A 286 9.11 6.97 21.73
CA SER A 286 8.43 5.88 22.44
C SER A 286 8.91 4.49 21.98
N MET A 287 9.14 4.32 20.68
CA MET A 287 9.60 3.06 20.09
C MET A 287 11.07 2.78 20.41
N ALA A 288 11.90 3.82 20.45
CA ALA A 288 13.28 3.70 20.88
C ALA A 288 13.37 3.13 22.31
N GLY A 289 12.57 3.66 23.24
CA GLY A 289 12.50 3.16 24.61
C GLY A 289 11.98 1.72 24.71
N GLU A 290 10.88 1.39 24.01
CA GLU A 290 10.30 0.04 24.01
C GLU A 290 11.21 -1.03 23.40
N LEU A 291 12.01 -0.67 22.39
CA LEU A 291 12.91 -1.59 21.69
C LEU A 291 14.32 -1.64 22.29
N GLY A 292 14.64 -0.78 23.27
CA GLY A 292 16.00 -0.64 23.80
C GLY A 292 16.99 -0.10 22.76
N LEU A 293 16.51 0.74 21.84
CA LEU A 293 17.28 1.34 20.75
C LEU A 293 17.52 2.84 21.01
N PRO A 294 18.56 3.44 20.43
CA PRO A 294 18.79 4.88 20.58
C PRO A 294 17.65 5.69 19.94
N ALA A 295 17.12 6.66 20.70
CA ALA A 295 16.22 7.67 20.15
C ALA A 295 17.05 8.67 19.33
N ARG A 296 16.57 9.04 18.13
CA ARG A 296 17.15 10.10 17.31
C ARG A 296 16.12 11.18 17.05
#